data_AF-A0A4V2B945-F1
#
_entry.id   AF-A0A4V2B945-F1
#
_cell.length_a   1.000
_cell.length_b   1.000
_cell.length_c   1.000
_cell.angle_alpha   90.00
_cell.angle_beta   90.00
_cell.angle_gamma   90.00
#
_symmetry.space_group_name_H-M   'P 1'
#
loop_
_entity.id
_entity.type
_entity.pdbx_description
1 polymer ?
#
loop_
_entity_poly.entity_id
_entity_poly.type
_entity_poly.pdbx_seq_one_letter_code
_entity_poly.pdbx_strand_id
1 'polypeptide(L)' 'MRLPTAIQRYVDFTNSQDWAALAATFTAKAVVHDEGSVHAGRTEVGMWARASMQKYDMEMQPVSLR' A
#
# COMPACT_ATOMS: atom_id res chain seq x y z
N MET A 1 5.74 10.94 -15.15
CA MET A 1 5.25 11.88 -14.11
C MET A 1 6.25 11.89 -12.95
N ARG A 2 6.39 12.99 -12.20
CA ARG A 2 7.10 12.95 -10.91
C ARG A 2 6.07 12.82 -9.79
N LEU A 3 6.02 11.64 -9.16
CA LEU A 3 5.20 11.40 -7.98
C LEU A 3 5.92 11.85 -6.71
N PRO A 4 5.20 12.27 -5.66
CA PRO A 4 5.77 12.38 -4.33
C PRO A 4 6.42 11.05 -3.90
N THR A 5 7.56 11.12 -3.21
CA THR A 5 8.35 9.93 -2.84
C THR A 5 7.54 8.86 -2.09
N ALA A 6 6.62 9.28 -1.22
CA ALA A 6 5.76 8.34 -0.48
C ALA A 6 4.83 7.55 -1.42
N ILE A 7 4.24 8.21 -2.42
CA ILE A 7 3.34 7.58 -3.39
C ILE A 7 4.13 6.69 -4.34
N GLN A 8 5.30 7.13 -4.79
CA GLN A 8 6.17 6.30 -5.64
C GLN A 8 6.54 4.99 -4.94
N ARG A 9 6.98 5.05 -3.67
CA ARG A 9 7.32 3.86 -2.89
C ARG A 9 6.12 2.93 -2.68
N TYR A 10 4.93 3.49 -2.44
CA TYR A 10 3.72 2.70 -2.32
C TYR A 10 3.44 1.89 -3.59
N VAL A 11 3.54 2.52 -4.77
CA VAL A 11 3.38 1.85 -6.07
C VAL A 11 4.46 0.79 -6.28
N ASP A 12 5.73 1.14 -6.08
CA ASP A 12 6.86 0.24 -6.32
C ASP A 12 6.77 -1.03 -5.46
N PHE A 13 6.48 -0.90 -4.15
CA PHE A 13 6.38 -2.05 -3.25
C PHE A 13 5.10 -2.86 -3.43
N THR A 14 4.02 -2.23 -3.91
CA THR A 14 2.82 -2.96 -4.32
C THR A 14 3.15 -3.87 -5.51
N ASN A 15 3.74 -3.31 -6.57
CA ASN A 15 4.06 -4.04 -7.80
C ASN A 15 5.15 -5.09 -7.60
N SER A 16 6.05 -4.91 -6.63
CA SER A 16 7.05 -5.92 -6.26
C SER A 16 6.54 -6.98 -5.27
N GLN A 17 5.27 -6.90 -4.87
CA GLN A 17 4.65 -7.77 -3.85
C GLN A 17 5.41 -7.80 -2.51
N ASP A 18 6.10 -6.71 -2.15
CA ASP A 18 6.82 -6.58 -0.89
C ASP A 18 5.92 -5.92 0.18
N TRP A 19 5.04 -6.74 0.77
CA TRP A 19 4.09 -6.28 1.79
C TRP A 19 4.79 -5.67 3.02
N ALA A 20 6.00 -6.12 3.36
CA ALA A 20 6.73 -5.63 4.51
C ALA A 20 7.27 -4.22 4.25
N ALA A 21 7.87 -4.00 3.08
CA ALA A 21 8.31 -2.68 2.64
C ALA A 21 7.12 -1.72 2.43
N LEU A 22 6.01 -2.23 1.87
CA LEU A 22 4.76 -1.47 1.72
C LEU A 22 4.26 -0.97 3.09
N ALA A 23 4.15 -1.86 4.08
CA ALA A 23 3.72 -1.48 5.44
C ALA A 23 4.65 -0.44 6.08
N ALA A 24 5.94 -0.48 5.79
CA ALA A 24 6.92 0.50 6.30
C ALA A 24 6.75 1.91 5.70
N THR A 25 6.08 2.05 4.55
CA THR A 25 5.77 3.38 3.97
C THR A 25 4.77 4.18 4.81
N PHE A 26 3.95 3.49 5.60
CA PHE A 26 2.92 4.10 6.43
C PHE A 26 3.48 4.61 7.76
N THR A 27 2.88 5.67 8.30
CA THR A 27 3.23 6.17 9.64
C THR A 27 2.76 5.21 10.74
N ALA A 28 3.26 5.39 11.97
CA ALA A 28 2.86 4.53 13.10
C ALA A 28 1.34 4.59 13.40
N LYS A 29 0.67 5.70 13.06
CA LYS A 29 -0.77 5.94 13.27
C LYS A 29 -1.57 5.93 11.95
N ALA A 30 -1.04 5.31 10.91
CA ALA A 30 -1.73 5.24 9.63
C ALA A 30 -3.08 4.51 9.76
N VAL A 31 -4.02 4.89 8.91
CA VAL A 31 -5.34 4.24 8.80
C VAL A 31 -5.57 3.90 7.34
N VAL A 32 -5.82 2.63 7.05
CA VAL A 32 -6.20 2.15 5.72
C VAL A 32 -7.66 1.71 5.76
N HIS A 33 -8.44 2.20 4.80
CA HIS A 33 -9.83 1.79 4.60
C HIS A 33 -9.88 0.94 3.34
N ASP A 34 -10.31 -0.32 3.46
CA ASP A 34 -10.39 -1.24 2.33
C ASP A 34 -11.51 -2.27 2.52
N GLU A 35 -12.25 -2.59 1.46
CA GLU A 35 -13.37 -3.55 1.47
C GLU A 35 -14.36 -3.37 2.66
N GLY A 36 -14.60 -2.14 3.13
CA GLY A 36 -15.47 -1.85 4.29
C GLY A 36 -14.83 -2.07 5.66
N SER A 37 -13.57 -2.51 5.71
CA SER A 37 -12.75 -2.65 6.91
C SER A 37 -11.87 -1.43 7.14
N VAL A 38 -11.41 -1.28 8.39
CA VAL A 38 -10.46 -0.24 8.81
C VAL A 38 -9.27 -0.93 9.47
N HIS A 39 -8.07 -0.62 9.00
CA HIS A 39 -6.80 -1.13 9.53
C HIS A 39 -6.02 0.02 10.13
N ALA A 40 -5.87 0.03 11.46
CA ALA A 40 -5.28 1.11 12.22
C ALA A 40 -3.89 0.74 12.75
N GLY A 41 -2.91 1.58 12.44
CA GLY A 41 -1.53 1.40 12.84
C GLY A 41 -0.77 0.41 11.95
N ARG A 42 0.56 0.50 12.01
CA ARG A 42 1.45 -0.21 11.08
C ARG A 42 1.31 -1.73 11.15
N THR A 43 0.97 -2.28 12.32
CA THR A 43 0.76 -3.73 12.50
C THR A 43 -0.45 -4.22 11.70
N GLU A 44 -1.61 -3.58 11.85
CA GLU A 44 -2.82 -3.97 11.11
C GLU A 44 -2.68 -3.72 9.61
N VAL A 45 -2.06 -2.60 9.23
CA VAL A 45 -1.75 -2.29 7.82
C VAL A 45 -0.80 -3.34 7.22
N GLY A 46 0.17 -3.84 7.98
CA GLY A 46 1.04 -4.93 7.51
C GLY A 46 0.29 -6.24 7.31
N MET A 47 -0.63 -6.59 8.21
CA MET A 47 -1.49 -7.77 8.05
C MET A 47 -2.41 -7.63 6.82
N TRP A 48 -3.00 -6.45 6.63
CA TRP A 48 -3.80 -6.12 5.45
C TRP A 48 -2.97 -6.24 4.17
N ALA A 49 -1.82 -5.58 4.08
CA ALA A 49 -0.97 -5.60 2.89
C ALA A 49 -0.60 -7.03 2.48
N ARG A 50 -0.22 -7.87 3.45
CA ARG A 50 0.08 -9.29 3.21
C ARG A 50 -1.14 -10.05 2.71
N ALA A 51 -2.30 -9.87 3.34
CA ALA A 51 -3.54 -10.55 2.93
C ALA A 51 -3.98 -10.13 1.52
N SER A 52 -3.95 -8.83 1.21
CA SER A 52 -4.33 -8.29 -0.11
C SER A 52 -3.43 -8.82 -1.22
N MET A 53 -2.11 -8.84 -1.02
CA MET A 53 -1.15 -9.38 -2.01
C MET A 53 -1.25 -10.90 -2.18
N GLN A 54 -1.68 -11.63 -1.15
CA GLN A 54 -1.94 -13.07 -1.28
C GLN A 54 -3.25 -13.36 -2.03
N LYS A 55 -4.24 -12.48 -1.86
CA LYS A 55 -5.56 -12.60 -2.51
C LYS A 55 -5.51 -12.18 -3.98
N TYR A 56 -4.64 -11.25 -4.32
CA TYR A 56 -4.64 -10.56 -5.60
C TYR A 56 -3.23 -10.38 -6.16
N ASP A 57 -3.06 -10.68 -7.45
CA ASP A 57 -1.86 -10.30 -8.21
C ASP A 57 -2.01 -8.85 -8.70
N MET A 58 -1.90 -7.89 -7.77
CA MET A 58 -2.17 -6.48 -8.06
C MET A 58 -1.01 -5.81 -8.79
N GLU A 59 -1.36 -5.01 -9.80
CA GLU A 59 -0.45 -4.05 -10.44
C GLU A 59 -1.07 -2.64 -10.43
N MET A 60 -0.25 -1.65 -10.13
CA MET A 60 -0.62 -0.24 -10.11
C MET A 60 0.14 0.53 -11.18
N GLN A 61 -0.61 1.19 -12.07
CA GLN A 61 -0.08 2.12 -13.05
C GLN A 61 -0.52 3.56 -12.71
N PRO A 62 0.40 4.46 -12.33
CA PRO A 62 0.06 5.85 -12.09
C PRO A 62 -0.47 6.54 -13.35
N VAL A 63 -1.60 7.23 -13.23
CA VAL A 63 -2.20 8.00 -14.32
C VAL A 63 -2.09 9.50 -14.05
N SER A 64 -1.98 10.29 -15.11
CA SER A 64 -2.09 11.74 -15.00
C SER A 64 -3.55 12.13 -15.10
N LEU A 65 -4.01 13.01 -14.20
CA LEU A 65 -5.25 13.73 -14.40
C LEU A 65 -5.06 14.65 -15.61
N ARG A 66 -5.98 14.56 -16.57
CA ARG A 66 -6.07 15.52 -17.68
C ARG A 66 -6.86 16.74 -17.26
#